data_AF-A0A4Y2LZR1-F1
#
_entry.id   AF-A0A4Y2LZR1-F1
#
_cell.length_a   1.000
_cell.length_b   1.000
_cell.length_c   1.000
_cell.angle_alpha   90.00
_cell.angle_beta   90.00
_cell.angle_gamma   90.00
#
_symmetry.space_group_name_H-M   'P 1'
#
loop_
_entity.id
_entity.type
_entity.pdbx_description
1 polymer ?
#
loop_
_entity_poly.entity_id
_entity_poly.type
_entity_poly.pdbx_seq_one_letter_code
_entity_poly.pdbx_strand_id
1 'polypeptide(L)'
;MTEKSFHYEWMKPVIGSGLIVSPSGKWKSRRKLFNPCFHSDILRCYLNKFNYTSQELVKVLQEEAQKDFVEILDPLTLCAFASMCETIFGTKIDALENKNIQFSNSLKRLLLGQQKEFGASTCVRNYSVRTKKVRTKTVKTDARISDHICTSENTASPNDSGK
;
A
#
# COMPACT_ATOMS: atom_id res chain seq x y z
N MET A 1 -27.94 -23.78 6.39
CA MET A 1 -26.51 -23.43 6.26
C MET A 1 -26.34 -22.67 4.96
N THR A 2 -26.05 -21.37 5.01
CA THR A 2 -25.91 -20.56 3.79
C THR A 2 -24.53 -20.80 3.20
N GLU A 3 -24.47 -21.46 2.05
CA GLU A 3 -23.24 -21.68 1.32
C GLU A 3 -22.76 -20.39 0.64
N LYS A 4 -21.45 -20.22 0.52
CA LYS A 4 -20.84 -19.07 -0.16
C LYS A 4 -20.90 -19.32 -1.67
N SER A 5 -20.94 -18.24 -2.46
CA SER A 5 -20.98 -18.31 -3.92
C SER A 5 -19.82 -19.14 -4.50
N PHE A 6 -20.03 -19.74 -5.67
CA PHE A 6 -19.02 -20.53 -6.39
C PHE A 6 -17.68 -19.81 -6.57
N HIS A 7 -17.67 -18.48 -6.67
CA HIS A 7 -16.44 -17.68 -6.75
C HIS A 7 -15.47 -17.87 -5.56
N TYR A 8 -15.97 -18.30 -4.40
CA TYR A 8 -15.15 -18.56 -3.22
C TYR A 8 -14.44 -19.91 -3.25
N GLU A 9 -14.94 -20.89 -4.02
CA GLU A 9 -14.31 -22.22 -4.17
C GLU A 9 -12.95 -22.11 -4.85
N TRP A 10 -12.79 -21.15 -5.75
CA TRP A 10 -11.54 -20.87 -6.43
C TRP A 10 -10.41 -20.36 -5.51
N MET A 11 -10.76 -19.67 -4.42
CA MET A 11 -9.78 -19.20 -3.43
C MET A 11 -9.44 -20.27 -2.38
N LYS A 12 -10.21 -21.36 -2.32
CA LYS A 12 -10.04 -22.46 -1.36
C LYS A 12 -8.70 -23.20 -1.47
N PRO A 13 -8.13 -23.51 -2.65
CA PRO A 13 -6.80 -24.13 -2.73
C PRO A 13 -5.66 -23.23 -2.22
N VAL A 14 -5.86 -21.91 -2.22
CA VAL A 14 -4.85 -20.93 -1.78
C VAL A 14 -4.94 -20.68 -0.28
N ILE A 15 -6.13 -20.35 0.20
CA ILE A 15 -6.35 -19.81 1.56
C ILE A 15 -7.07 -20.83 2.46
N GLY A 16 -7.38 -22.01 1.93
CA GLY A 16 -8.10 -23.07 2.62
C GLY A 16 -9.51 -22.63 3.06
N SER A 17 -9.89 -23.07 4.28
CA SER A 17 -11.12 -22.60 4.95
C SER A 17 -10.91 -21.29 5.73
N GLY A 18 -10.17 -20.36 5.12
CA GLY A 18 -9.88 -19.04 5.66
C GLY A 18 -11.12 -18.18 5.86
N LEU A 19 -10.92 -16.98 6.41
CA LEU A 19 -12.01 -16.07 6.79
C LEU A 19 -13.00 -15.84 5.64
N ILE A 20 -12.51 -15.55 4.45
CA ILE A 20 -13.31 -15.17 3.27
C ILE A 20 -14.14 -16.36 2.73
N VAL A 21 -13.57 -17.57 2.76
CA VAL A 21 -14.16 -18.80 2.19
C VAL A 21 -15.03 -19.56 3.21
N SER A 22 -14.85 -19.28 4.51
CA SER A 22 -15.52 -20.06 5.56
C SER A 22 -17.06 -19.95 5.55
N PRO A 23 -17.78 -21.04 5.89
CA PRO A 23 -19.25 -21.02 6.04
C PRO A 23 -19.71 -20.04 7.13
N SER A 24 -20.96 -19.59 7.06
CA SER A 24 -21.51 -18.50 7.89
C SER A 24 -21.22 -18.62 9.41
N GLY A 25 -21.35 -19.80 10.00
CA GLY A 25 -21.05 -20.03 11.42
C GLY A 25 -19.57 -19.83 11.77
N LYS A 26 -18.66 -20.40 10.96
CA LYS A 26 -17.20 -20.24 11.13
C LYS A 26 -16.75 -18.81 10.81
N TRP A 27 -17.34 -18.18 9.81
CA TRP A 27 -17.08 -16.79 9.42
C TRP A 27 -17.38 -15.82 10.57
N LYS A 28 -18.56 -15.95 11.20
CA LYS A 28 -18.98 -15.05 12.30
C LYS A 28 -18.04 -15.13 13.49
N SER A 29 -17.65 -16.35 13.88
CA SER A 29 -16.70 -16.56 14.98
C SER A 29 -15.33 -15.94 14.69
N ARG A 30 -14.76 -16.22 13.51
CA ARG A 30 -13.44 -15.67 13.12
C ARG A 30 -13.47 -14.15 12.94
N ARG A 31 -14.55 -13.58 12.38
CA ARG A 31 -14.74 -12.11 12.28
C ARG A 31 -14.77 -11.47 13.66
N LYS A 32 -15.45 -12.07 14.64
CA LYS A 32 -15.50 -11.55 16.02
C LYS A 32 -14.09 -11.48 16.64
N LEU A 33 -13.23 -12.45 16.34
CA LEU A 33 -11.84 -12.47 16.77
C LEU A 33 -10.98 -11.41 16.06
N PHE A 34 -11.16 -11.21 14.75
CA PHE A 34 -10.31 -10.29 13.95
C PHE A 34 -10.72 -8.82 14.03
N ASN A 35 -12.01 -8.51 14.19
CA ASN A 35 -12.51 -7.14 14.22
C ASN A 35 -11.79 -6.21 15.23
N PRO A 36 -11.41 -6.62 16.47
CA PRO A 36 -10.69 -5.72 17.37
C PRO A 36 -9.32 -5.28 16.82
N CYS A 37 -8.65 -6.09 15.99
CA CYS A 37 -7.35 -5.73 15.39
C CYS A 37 -7.43 -4.56 14.39
N PHE A 38 -8.64 -4.20 13.94
CA PHE A 38 -8.89 -3.10 13.02
C PHE A 38 -9.58 -1.91 13.72
N HIS A 39 -9.51 -1.84 15.05
CA HIS A 39 -9.96 -0.67 15.79
C HIS A 39 -9.07 0.54 15.45
N SER A 40 -9.65 1.74 15.40
CA SER A 40 -8.95 2.97 15.00
C SER A 40 -7.69 3.25 15.81
N ASP A 41 -7.68 2.93 17.10
CA ASP A 41 -6.51 3.12 17.96
C ASP A 41 -5.31 2.25 17.55
N ILE A 42 -5.56 1.01 17.11
CA ILE A 42 -4.52 0.13 16.60
C ILE A 42 -4.03 0.65 15.25
N LEU A 43 -4.94 1.10 14.38
CA LEU A 43 -4.58 1.66 13.08
C LEU A 43 -3.75 2.94 13.21
N ARG A 44 -4.01 3.75 14.24
CA ARG A 44 -3.19 4.94 14.56
C ARG A 44 -1.73 4.57 14.85
N CYS A 45 -1.49 3.43 15.51
CA CYS A 45 -0.13 2.94 15.74
C CYS A 45 0.62 2.61 14.43
N TYR A 46 -0.10 2.23 13.37
CA TYR A 46 0.49 1.90 12.07
C TYR A 46 0.77 3.14 11.19
N LEU A 47 0.26 4.32 11.52
CA LEU A 47 0.46 5.54 10.73
C LEU A 47 1.95 5.89 10.58
N ASN A 48 2.72 5.75 11.66
CA ASN A 48 4.17 5.97 11.61
C ASN A 48 4.83 5.05 10.59
N LYS A 49 4.36 3.80 10.49
CA LYS A 49 4.90 2.86 9.51
C LYS A 49 4.50 3.22 8.09
N PHE A 50 3.23 3.57 7.86
CA PHE A 50 2.79 4.00 6.54
C PHE A 50 3.53 5.25 6.06
N ASN A 51 3.82 6.19 6.96
CA ASN A 51 4.61 7.38 6.63
C ASN A 51 6.04 7.00 6.20
N TYR A 52 6.70 6.13 6.96
CA TYR A 52 8.03 5.63 6.61
C TYR A 52 8.04 4.94 5.24
N THR A 53 7.16 3.95 5.01
CA THR A 53 7.15 3.24 3.72
C THR A 53 6.76 4.17 2.56
N SER A 54 5.91 5.17 2.81
CA SER A 54 5.52 6.15 1.78
C SER A 54 6.69 7.06 1.38
N GLN A 55 7.54 7.47 2.34
CA GLN A 55 8.76 8.22 2.04
C GLN A 55 9.73 7.39 1.21
N GLU A 56 9.91 6.12 1.55
CA GLU A 56 10.75 5.19 0.77
C GLU A 56 10.19 4.98 -0.66
N LEU A 57 8.86 4.84 -0.80
CA LEU A 57 8.22 4.73 -2.11
C LEU A 57 8.47 5.99 -2.97
N VAL A 58 8.41 7.19 -2.38
CA VAL A 58 8.67 8.44 -3.11
C VAL A 58 10.10 8.48 -3.65
N LYS A 59 11.10 8.02 -2.88
CA LYS A 59 12.49 7.93 -3.34
C LYS A 59 12.61 7.04 -4.58
N VAL A 60 12.03 5.84 -4.51
CA VAL A 60 12.04 4.89 -5.65
C VAL A 60 11.31 5.47 -6.86
N LEU A 61 10.16 6.11 -6.66
CA LEU A 61 9.41 6.73 -7.77
C LEU A 61 10.15 7.92 -8.38
N GLN A 62 10.94 8.67 -7.60
CA GLN A 62 11.74 9.78 -8.10
C GLN A 62 12.88 9.30 -9.00
N GLU A 63 13.50 8.16 -8.67
CA GLU A 63 14.48 7.49 -9.53
C GLU A 63 13.82 6.94 -10.81
N GLU A 64 12.66 6.27 -10.68
CA GLU A 64 11.90 5.76 -11.84
C GLU A 64 11.41 6.90 -12.76
N ALA A 65 11.13 8.09 -12.21
CA ALA A 65 10.74 9.27 -12.98
C ALA A 65 11.85 9.85 -13.87
N GLN A 66 13.12 9.45 -13.66
CA GLN A 66 14.22 9.81 -14.57
C GLN A 66 14.17 9.04 -15.89
N LYS A 67 13.40 7.94 -15.96
CA LYS A 67 13.26 7.12 -17.16
C LYS A 67 12.22 7.71 -18.13
N ASP A 68 12.24 7.26 -19.38
CA ASP A 68 11.25 7.68 -20.39
C ASP A 68 9.82 7.18 -20.09
N PHE A 69 9.72 6.12 -19.29
CA PHE A 69 8.50 5.44 -18.90
C PHE A 69 8.56 5.12 -17.41
N VAL A 70 7.52 5.51 -16.65
CA VAL A 70 7.42 5.20 -15.23
C VAL A 70 6.55 3.96 -15.06
N GLU A 71 7.09 2.94 -14.40
CA GLU A 71 6.33 1.80 -13.94
C GLU A 71 5.97 1.98 -12.46
N ILE A 72 4.72 2.32 -12.19
CA ILE A 72 4.25 2.67 -10.82
C ILE A 72 3.75 1.43 -10.08
N LEU A 73 3.17 0.47 -10.79
CA LEU A 73 2.43 -0.64 -10.19
C LEU A 73 3.32 -1.55 -9.35
N ASP A 74 4.52 -1.83 -9.85
CA ASP A 74 5.49 -2.70 -9.18
C ASP A 74 6.03 -2.14 -7.86
N PRO A 75 6.60 -0.92 -7.81
CA PRO A 75 7.05 -0.33 -6.56
C PRO A 75 5.89 -0.09 -5.57
N LEU A 76 4.71 0.27 -6.07
CA LEU A 76 3.51 0.42 -5.22
C LEU A 76 3.08 -0.91 -4.59
N THR A 77 3.05 -2.00 -5.37
CA THR A 77 2.67 -3.33 -4.89
C THR A 77 3.66 -3.84 -3.84
N LEU A 78 4.97 -3.63 -4.05
CA LEU A 78 6.01 -4.00 -3.08
C LEU A 78 5.91 -3.17 -1.79
N CYS A 79 5.69 -1.87 -1.90
CA CYS A 79 5.47 -0.97 -0.75
C CYS A 79 4.24 -1.38 0.08
N ALA A 80 3.12 -1.66 -0.58
CA ALA A 80 1.91 -2.13 0.09
C ALA A 80 2.15 -3.47 0.79
N PHE A 81 2.84 -4.40 0.13
CA PHE A 81 3.18 -5.69 0.70
C PHE A 81 4.08 -5.58 1.93
N ALA A 82 5.14 -4.78 1.87
CA ALA A 82 6.03 -4.52 3.02
C ALA A 82 5.27 -3.93 4.21
N SER A 83 4.40 -2.94 3.97
CA SER A 83 3.60 -2.32 5.02
C SER A 83 2.62 -3.30 5.66
N MET A 84 1.98 -4.17 4.87
CA MET A 84 1.11 -5.23 5.41
C MET A 84 1.91 -6.23 6.25
N CYS A 85 3.07 -6.67 5.77
CA CYS A 85 3.88 -7.63 6.52
C CYS A 85 4.37 -7.06 7.85
N GLU A 86 4.75 -5.78 7.86
CA GLU A 86 5.23 -5.15 9.09
C GLU A 86 4.10 -4.88 10.09
N THR A 87 2.91 -4.52 9.61
CA THR A 87 1.74 -4.30 10.48
C THR A 87 1.13 -5.60 11.01
N ILE A 88 1.07 -6.66 10.18
CA ILE A 88 0.44 -7.94 10.55
C ILE A 88 1.42 -8.86 11.28
N PHE A 89 2.67 -8.96 10.81
CA PHE A 89 3.67 -9.91 11.33
C PHE A 89 4.71 -9.25 12.22
N GLY A 90 4.71 -7.91 12.36
CA GLY A 90 5.70 -7.19 13.16
C GLY A 90 7.13 -7.31 12.63
N THR A 91 7.30 -7.77 11.39
CA THR A 91 8.62 -8.04 10.79
C THR A 91 8.92 -7.01 9.74
N LYS A 92 10.09 -6.35 9.86
CA LYS A 92 10.55 -5.40 8.86
C LYS A 92 10.98 -6.16 7.59
N ILE A 93 10.37 -5.80 6.47
CA ILE A 93 10.71 -6.34 5.14
C ILE A 93 11.14 -5.19 4.26
N ASP A 94 12.43 -5.14 3.91
CA ASP A 94 13.00 -4.14 2.99
C ASP A 94 12.71 -4.52 1.52
N ALA A 95 11.43 -4.56 1.17
CA ALA A 95 10.94 -5.02 -0.13
C ALA A 95 11.28 -4.10 -1.30
N LEU A 96 11.58 -2.83 -1.01
CA LEU A 96 11.95 -1.84 -2.03
C LEU A 96 13.42 -1.98 -2.43
N GLU A 97 14.30 -2.34 -1.50
CA GLU A 97 15.73 -2.60 -1.77
C GLU A 97 15.93 -4.01 -2.35
N ASN A 98 15.23 -5.01 -1.82
CA ASN A 98 15.30 -6.38 -2.29
C ASN A 98 14.09 -6.76 -3.13
N LYS A 99 14.18 -6.52 -4.45
CA LYS A 99 13.11 -6.83 -5.43
C LYS A 99 12.82 -8.34 -5.56
N ASN A 100 13.66 -9.23 -5.00
CA ASN A 100 13.51 -10.68 -5.12
C ASN A 100 12.88 -11.31 -3.86
N ILE A 101 11.69 -10.82 -3.49
CA ILE A 101 10.88 -11.49 -2.48
C ILE A 101 10.12 -12.63 -3.16
N GLN A 102 10.56 -13.87 -2.89
CA GLN A 102 9.91 -15.12 -3.31
C GLN A 102 8.39 -15.10 -3.07
N PHE A 103 7.96 -14.54 -1.94
CA PHE A 103 6.54 -14.40 -1.61
C PHE A 103 5.80 -13.44 -2.53
N SER A 104 6.36 -12.27 -2.83
CA SER A 104 5.76 -11.28 -3.75
C SER A 104 5.61 -11.87 -5.16
N ASN A 105 6.65 -12.57 -5.64
CA ASN A 105 6.61 -13.25 -6.93
C ASN A 105 5.58 -14.40 -6.96
N SER A 106 5.46 -15.16 -5.88
CA SER A 106 4.45 -16.21 -5.76
C SER A 106 3.03 -15.64 -5.70
N LEU A 107 2.85 -14.52 -5.01
CA LEU A 107 1.58 -13.80 -4.92
C LEU A 107 1.19 -13.20 -6.27
N LYS A 108 2.13 -12.55 -6.99
CA LYS A 108 1.93 -12.09 -8.37
C LYS A 108 1.56 -13.25 -9.28
N ARG A 109 2.27 -14.39 -9.21
CA ARG A 109 1.96 -15.58 -10.01
C ARG A 109 0.59 -16.15 -9.70
N LEU A 110 0.19 -16.14 -8.44
CA LEU A 110 -1.15 -16.55 -8.06
C LEU A 110 -2.18 -15.60 -8.66
N LEU A 111 -2.11 -14.31 -8.36
CA LEU A 111 -3.07 -13.28 -8.78
C LEU A 111 -3.14 -13.10 -10.31
N LEU A 112 -2.04 -13.29 -11.02
CA LEU A 112 -1.98 -13.20 -12.49
C LEU A 112 -2.30 -14.54 -13.17
N GLY A 113 -1.90 -15.67 -12.58
CA GLY A 113 -2.27 -17.01 -13.05
C GLY A 113 -3.79 -17.20 -13.07
N GLN A 114 -4.46 -16.52 -12.15
CA GLN A 114 -5.91 -16.37 -12.05
C GLN A 114 -6.59 -15.66 -13.25
N GLN A 115 -5.87 -14.92 -14.09
CA GLN A 115 -6.46 -14.29 -15.27
C GLN A 115 -6.67 -15.24 -16.45
N LYS A 116 -5.97 -16.38 -16.51
CA LYS A 116 -6.07 -17.31 -17.65
C LYS A 116 -7.38 -18.11 -17.69
N GLU A 117 -8.02 -18.38 -16.55
CA GLU A 117 -9.30 -19.12 -16.53
C GLU A 117 -10.54 -18.24 -16.69
N PHE A 118 -10.45 -16.95 -16.39
CA PHE A 118 -11.63 -16.06 -16.37
C PHE A 118 -12.01 -15.43 -17.71
N GLY A 119 -11.34 -15.78 -18.82
CA GLY A 119 -11.70 -15.29 -20.16
C GLY A 119 -11.68 -13.75 -20.29
N ALA A 120 -11.08 -13.04 -19.34
CA ALA A 120 -10.94 -11.60 -19.39
C ALA A 120 -9.77 -11.28 -20.31
N SER A 121 -10.09 -10.80 -21.51
CA SER A 121 -9.15 -10.14 -22.42
C SER A 121 -8.13 -9.33 -21.62
N THR A 122 -6.85 -9.63 -21.81
CA THR A 122 -5.70 -9.01 -21.16
C THR A 122 -5.66 -7.50 -21.46
N CYS A 123 -6.50 -6.73 -20.76
CA CYS A 123 -6.40 -5.28 -20.63
C CYS A 123 -5.86 -4.94 -19.24
N VAL A 124 -4.97 -5.77 -18.68
CA VAL A 124 -4.00 -5.27 -17.70
C VAL A 124 -2.93 -4.58 -18.53
N ARG A 125 -3.25 -3.38 -19.03
CA ARG A 125 -2.20 -2.48 -19.52
C ARG A 125 -1.35 -2.19 -18.30
N ASN A 126 -0.06 -2.52 -18.38
CA ASN A 126 0.93 -1.90 -17.51
C ASN A 126 0.64 -0.39 -17.56
N TYR A 127 0.30 0.19 -16.42
CA TYR A 127 0.12 1.64 -16.29
C TYR A 127 1.52 2.27 -16.41
N SER A 128 2.01 2.32 -17.65
CA SER A 128 3.23 3.01 -18.03
C SER A 128 2.83 4.41 -18.43
N VAL A 129 3.10 5.36 -17.54
CA VAL A 129 2.82 6.78 -17.81
C VAL A 129 4.04 7.37 -18.51
N ARG A 130 3.84 7.93 -19.69
CA ARG A 130 4.91 8.62 -20.43
C ARG A 130 5.30 9.91 -19.71
N THR A 131 6.58 10.07 -19.37
CA THR A 131 7.07 11.16 -18.50
C THR A 131 6.98 12.56 -19.10
N LYS A 132 6.68 12.71 -20.39
CA LYS A 132 6.72 13.99 -21.12
C LYS A 132 5.80 15.11 -20.57
N LYS A 133 4.89 14.85 -19.62
CA LYS A 133 3.92 15.85 -19.09
C LYS A 133 4.01 16.16 -17.58
N VAL A 134 4.89 15.51 -16.81
CA VAL A 134 5.04 15.77 -15.36
C VAL A 134 6.14 16.78 -15.04
N ARG A 135 7.07 17.03 -15.97
CA ARG A 135 8.27 17.86 -15.73
C ARG A 135 7.98 19.36 -15.49
N THR A 136 6.82 19.88 -15.90
CA THR A 136 6.54 21.33 -15.80
C THR A 136 5.71 21.76 -14.60
N LYS A 137 5.12 20.82 -13.83
CA LYS A 137 4.30 21.17 -12.65
C LYS A 137 4.99 20.90 -11.32
N THR A 138 5.78 19.83 -11.18
CA THR A 138 6.33 19.44 -9.86
C THR A 138 7.38 20.43 -9.34
N VAL A 139 8.19 21.04 -10.21
CA VAL A 139 9.19 22.06 -9.81
C VAL A 139 8.53 23.35 -9.26
N LYS A 140 7.28 23.64 -9.63
CA LYS A 140 6.56 24.84 -9.13
C LYS A 140 5.82 24.63 -7.81
N THR A 141 5.52 23.39 -7.43
CA THR A 141 4.73 23.10 -6.21
C THR A 141 5.59 22.89 -4.97
N ASP A 142 6.81 22.36 -5.10
CA ASP A 142 7.72 22.19 -3.95
C ASP A 142 8.19 23.55 -3.40
N ALA A 143 8.49 24.50 -4.28
CA ALA A 143 8.84 25.87 -3.88
C ALA A 143 7.71 26.57 -3.11
N ARG A 144 6.43 26.28 -3.42
CA ARG A 144 5.29 26.91 -2.74
C ARG A 144 4.97 26.30 -1.38
N ILE A 145 5.29 25.02 -1.16
CA ILE A 145 5.01 24.37 0.12
C ILE A 145 6.11 24.69 1.13
N SER A 146 7.37 24.79 0.68
CA SER A 146 8.50 25.19 1.53
C SER A 146 8.35 26.62 2.09
N ASP A 147 7.85 27.57 1.28
CA ASP A 147 7.65 28.95 1.72
C ASP A 147 6.50 29.10 2.74
N HIS A 148 5.45 28.28 2.63
CA HIS A 148 4.30 28.35 3.54
C HIS A 148 4.56 27.75 4.92
N ILE A 149 5.44 26.75 5.02
CA ILE A 149 5.79 26.13 6.31
C ILE A 149 6.71 27.06 7.11
N CYS A 150 7.62 27.80 6.47
CA CYS A 150 8.49 28.76 7.16
C CYS A 150 7.77 30.03 7.65
N THR A 151 6.65 30.44 7.02
CA THR A 151 5.88 31.62 7.49
C THR A 151 4.97 31.35 8.69
N SER A 152 4.65 30.09 9.02
CA SER A 152 3.74 29.77 10.13
C SER A 152 4.42 29.60 11.50
N GLU A 153 5.75 29.61 11.59
CA GLU A 153 6.48 29.47 12.86
C GLU A 153 6.98 30.79 13.48
N ASN A 154 6.69 31.96 12.88
CA ASN A 154 7.18 33.26 13.39
C ASN A 154 6.12 34.21 13.97
N THR A 155 4.98 33.70 14.46
CA THR A 155 4.04 34.53 15.25
C THR A 155 3.56 33.83 16.53
N ALA A 156 4.47 33.58 17.47
CA ALA A 156 4.12 33.36 18.88
C ALA A 156 5.24 33.81 19.82
N SER A 157 5.16 35.08 20.21
CA SER A 157 5.68 35.76 21.42
C SER A 157 7.20 35.87 21.70
N PRO A 158 7.71 37.12 21.81
CA PRO A 158 8.69 37.49 22.82
C PRO A 158 8.01 38.01 24.10
N ASN A 159 8.50 37.52 25.24
CA ASN A 159 8.18 37.96 26.60
C ASN A 159 8.18 39.48 26.78
N ASP A 160 7.31 40.00 27.64
CA ASP A 160 7.71 41.12 28.49
C ASP A 160 7.14 41.00 29.91
N SER A 161 8.01 41.34 30.84
CA SER A 161 7.96 41.21 32.28
C SER A 161 7.66 42.55 32.93
N GLY A 162 6.80 42.55 33.95
CA GLY A 162 6.92 43.46 35.10
C GLY A 162 6.50 44.91 34.92
N LYS A 163 5.29 45.22 35.39
CA LYS A 163 5.05 46.21 36.46
C LYS A 163 3.69 45.96 37.11
#